data_AF-A0A959JVL3-F1
#
_entry.id   AF-A0A959JVL3-F1
#
_cell.length_a   1.000
_cell.length_b   1.000
_cell.length_c   1.000
_cell.angle_alpha   90.00
_cell.angle_beta   90.00
_cell.angle_gamma   90.00
#
_symmetry.space_group_name_H-M   'P 1'
#
loop_
_entity.id
_entity.type
_entity.pdbx_description
1 polymer ?
#
loop_
_entity_poly.entity_id
_entity_poly.type
_entity_poly.pdbx_seq_one_letter_code
_entity_poly.pdbx_strand_id
1 'polypeptide(L)'
;LLSMPRDWDLFCLPTPLLLFIGISTTVQLKGLKKWIGPALGLFILGFSIHFVNSNQFALGKRYETMGKYVFKTYWINAADLIQAGIKLQSQGAEDQDLQWQNTIAELKRYAITGHDAEYAELLNEAGFYFERSVNNLVEAKNYFNEALKYDAQSKRAYMGLTECSLQLEQSEEAYDYSKKLLEWRFPTLEKSLRINLQCALDAKEYTDALTLTQSYLKLIPQDTFIRIIERRLIHHESVDSLKFMFAQTPEKN
;
A
#
# COMPACT_ATOMS: atom_id res chain seq x y z
N LEU A 1 10.34 19.57 17.97
CA LEU A 1 9.74 18.25 18.22
C LEU A 1 10.44 17.25 17.33
N LEU A 2 10.90 16.12 17.89
CA LEU A 2 11.30 14.97 17.08
C LEU A 2 10.03 14.48 16.34
N SER A 3 10.16 13.84 15.18
CA SER A 3 8.95 13.33 14.50
C SER A 3 8.26 12.30 15.39
N MET A 4 6.93 12.23 15.39
CA MET A 4 6.13 11.43 16.32
C MET A 4 6.59 9.97 16.54
N PRO A 5 7.11 9.23 15.53
CA PRO A 5 7.68 7.89 15.76
C PRO A 5 8.94 7.87 16.63
N ARG A 6 9.75 8.95 16.60
CA ARG A 6 11.03 9.07 17.29
C ARG A 6 10.91 9.28 18.80
N ASP A 7 9.73 9.64 19.30
CA ASP A 7 9.49 9.80 20.74
C ASP A 7 9.45 8.44 21.46
N TRP A 8 9.09 7.38 20.75
CA TRP A 8 9.08 6.01 21.27
C TRP A 8 10.35 5.22 20.95
N ASP A 9 11.05 5.63 19.90
CA ASP A 9 12.22 4.93 19.40
C ASP A 9 13.44 5.15 20.30
N LEU A 10 13.60 4.28 21.29
CA LEU A 10 14.72 4.31 22.25
C LEU A 10 16.10 4.32 21.56
N PHE A 11 16.18 3.83 20.33
CA PHE A 11 17.40 3.83 19.52
C PHE A 11 17.78 5.23 18.99
N CYS A 12 16.88 6.23 19.06
CA CYS A 12 17.18 7.63 18.74
C CYS A 12 17.69 8.44 19.93
N LEU A 13 17.50 7.98 21.17
CA LEU A 13 17.90 8.72 22.38
C LEU A 13 19.41 9.00 22.48
N PRO A 14 20.31 8.10 22.06
CA PRO A 14 21.75 8.39 22.12
C PRO A 14 22.22 9.43 21.09
N THR A 15 21.45 9.68 20.02
CA THR A 15 21.90 10.50 18.89
C THR A 15 22.20 11.96 19.27
N PRO A 16 21.35 12.69 20.02
CA PRO A 16 21.68 14.05 20.47
C PRO A 16 22.90 14.10 21.39
N LEU A 17 23.07 13.08 22.25
CA LEU A 17 24.21 12.99 23.17
C LEU A 17 25.53 12.73 22.41
N LEU A 18 25.49 11.86 21.41
CA LEU A 18 26.60 11.60 20.49
C LEU A 18 26.99 12.86 19.69
N LEU A 19 26.00 13.59 19.18
CA LEU A 19 26.22 14.86 18.47
C LEU A 19 26.88 15.90 19.39
N PHE A 20 26.35 16.07 20.60
CA PHE A 20 26.93 16.99 21.58
C PHE A 20 28.38 16.63 21.91
N ILE A 21 28.67 15.34 22.14
CA ILE A 21 30.02 14.88 22.44
C ILE A 21 30.95 15.04 21.23
N GLY A 22 30.49 14.73 20.02
CA GLY A 22 31.23 14.98 18.78
C GLY A 22 31.59 16.47 18.58
N ILE A 23 30.65 17.37 18.85
CA ILE A 23 30.91 18.83 18.78
C ILE A 23 31.87 19.25 19.90
N SER A 24 31.69 18.78 21.14
CA SER A 24 32.56 19.16 22.26
C SER A 24 34.02 18.71 22.08
N THR A 25 34.24 17.54 21.48
CA THR A 25 35.58 16.98 21.24
C THR A 25 36.30 17.69 20.08
N THR A 26 35.58 18.13 19.05
CA THR A 26 36.16 18.95 17.96
C THR A 26 36.55 20.35 18.44
N VAL A 27 35.86 20.91 19.43
CA VAL A 27 36.18 22.22 20.01
C VAL A 27 37.31 22.15 21.05
N GLN A 28 37.50 21.03 21.74
CA GLN A 28 38.49 20.86 22.83
C GLN A 28 39.54 19.78 22.52
N LEU A 29 40.45 20.04 21.58
CA LEU A 29 41.53 19.10 21.20
C LEU A 29 42.56 18.80 22.31
N LYS A 30 42.59 19.57 23.41
CA LYS A 30 43.48 19.34 24.57
C LYS A 30 42.72 18.74 25.74
N GLY A 31 42.51 17.43 25.75
CA GLY A 31 41.83 16.76 26.88
C GLY A 31 41.27 15.36 26.66
N LEU A 32 41.70 14.65 25.61
CA LEU A 32 41.08 13.39 25.16
C LEU A 32 40.90 12.34 26.27
N LYS A 33 41.85 12.24 27.21
CA LYS A 33 41.80 11.25 28.31
C LYS A 33 40.55 11.36 29.19
N LYS A 34 39.99 12.56 29.38
CA LYS A 34 38.78 12.77 30.20
C LYS A 34 37.50 12.28 29.51
N TRP A 35 37.54 12.11 28.19
CA TRP A 35 36.40 11.71 27.38
C TRP A 35 36.29 10.20 27.14
N ILE A 36 37.32 9.42 27.50
CA ILE A 36 37.33 7.97 27.27
C ILE A 36 36.16 7.28 27.97
N GLY A 37 35.89 7.61 29.24
CA GLY A 37 34.77 7.03 29.99
C GLY A 37 33.40 7.33 29.37
N PRO A 38 33.05 8.61 29.17
CA PRO A 38 31.81 8.99 28.47
C PRO A 38 31.67 8.41 27.07
N ALA A 39 32.76 8.38 26.28
CA ALA A 39 32.76 7.80 24.95
C ALA A 39 32.50 6.28 24.99
N LEU A 40 33.08 5.56 25.95
CA LEU A 40 32.83 4.13 26.14
C LEU A 40 31.38 3.87 26.56
N GLY A 41 30.83 4.67 27.50
CA GLY A 41 29.43 4.56 27.91
C GLY A 41 28.46 4.81 26.74
N LEU A 42 28.76 5.83 25.92
CA LEU A 42 28.02 6.10 24.70
C LEU A 42 28.14 5.00 23.65
N PHE A 43 29.33 4.44 23.48
CA PHE A 43 29.55 3.32 22.58
C PHE A 43 28.72 2.10 23.00
N ILE A 44 28.68 1.77 24.30
CA ILE A 44 27.87 0.68 24.83
C ILE A 44 26.37 0.93 24.57
N LEU A 45 25.88 2.16 24.83
CA LEU A 45 24.49 2.52 24.54
C LEU A 45 24.18 2.45 23.04
N GLY A 46 25.07 2.95 22.20
CA GLY A 46 24.93 2.97 20.74
C GLY A 46 25.14 1.60 20.07
N PHE A 47 25.82 0.66 20.73
CA PHE A 47 26.09 -0.66 20.16
C PHE A 47 24.81 -1.43 19.84
N SER A 48 23.78 -1.29 20.69
CA SER A 48 22.47 -1.88 20.46
C SER A 48 21.81 -1.40 19.16
N ILE A 49 22.01 -0.13 18.79
CA ILE A 49 21.51 0.46 17.53
C ILE A 49 22.15 -0.24 16.34
N HIS A 50 23.46 -0.46 16.39
CA HIS A 50 24.17 -1.17 15.33
C HIS A 50 23.68 -2.60 15.18
N PHE A 51 23.53 -3.33 16.29
CA PHE A 51 23.02 -4.70 16.26
C PHE A 51 21.63 -4.79 15.63
N VAL A 52 20.70 -3.94 16.06
CA VAL A 52 19.32 -3.94 15.53
C VAL A 52 19.26 -3.53 14.06
N ASN A 53 20.02 -2.51 13.64
CA ASN A 53 20.01 -2.06 12.25
C ASN A 53 20.75 -3.02 11.30
N SER A 54 21.70 -3.83 11.80
CA SER A 54 22.43 -4.80 10.98
C SER A 54 21.71 -6.15 10.83
N ASN A 55 20.66 -6.41 11.61
CA ASN A 55 19.89 -7.64 11.56
C ASN A 55 18.47 -7.38 11.03
N GLN A 56 18.13 -7.92 9.85
CA GLN A 56 16.83 -7.67 9.19
C GLN A 56 15.64 -8.05 10.06
N PHE A 57 15.71 -9.18 10.77
CA PHE A 57 14.64 -9.61 11.66
C PHE A 57 14.46 -8.64 12.84
N ALA A 58 15.54 -8.25 13.51
CA ALA A 58 15.48 -7.29 14.62
C ALA A 58 14.99 -5.91 14.16
N LEU A 59 15.43 -5.45 12.99
CA LEU A 59 14.96 -4.22 12.36
C LEU A 59 13.46 -4.30 12.02
N GLY A 60 13.03 -5.41 11.45
CA GLY A 60 11.62 -5.67 11.12
C GLY A 60 10.73 -5.65 12.35
N LYS A 61 11.13 -6.33 13.43
CA LYS A 61 10.43 -6.29 14.73
C LYS A 61 10.34 -4.89 15.31
N ARG A 62 11.39 -4.08 15.20
CA ARG A 62 11.38 -2.68 15.63
C ARG A 62 10.37 -1.86 14.82
N TYR A 63 10.36 -2.00 13.50
CA TYR A 63 9.43 -1.29 12.63
C TYR A 63 7.97 -1.69 12.88
N GLU A 64 7.69 -2.99 13.02
CA GLU A 64 6.35 -3.48 13.36
C GLU A 64 5.90 -2.93 14.71
N THR A 65 6.76 -3.00 15.74
CA THR A 65 6.45 -2.50 17.09
C THR A 65 6.21 -0.99 17.10
N MET A 66 7.06 -0.25 16.39
CA MET A 66 6.93 1.20 16.27
C MET A 66 5.66 1.58 15.51
N GLY A 67 5.35 0.90 14.41
CA GLY A 67 4.11 1.11 13.65
C GLY A 67 2.88 0.81 14.49
N LYS A 68 2.86 -0.30 15.23
CA LYS A 68 1.78 -0.63 16.19
C LYS A 68 1.63 0.42 17.28
N TYR A 69 2.72 0.99 17.78
CA TYR A 69 2.68 2.07 18.77
C TYR A 69 2.11 3.35 18.15
N VAL A 70 2.64 3.76 17.00
CA VAL A 70 2.19 4.94 16.25
C VAL A 70 0.70 4.83 15.96
N PHE A 71 0.22 3.67 15.51
CA PHE A 71 -1.21 3.42 15.28
C PHE A 71 -2.06 3.72 16.51
N LYS A 72 -1.62 3.25 17.70
CA LYS A 72 -2.36 3.40 18.96
C LYS A 72 -2.36 4.82 19.53
N THR A 73 -1.37 5.65 19.19
CA THR A 73 -1.19 6.96 19.84
C THR A 73 -1.33 8.17 18.91
N TYR A 74 -0.84 8.06 17.68
CA TYR A 74 -0.73 9.18 16.73
C TYR A 74 -1.44 8.91 15.41
N TRP A 75 -1.73 7.64 15.13
CA TRP A 75 -2.49 7.12 14.00
C TRP A 75 -1.80 7.23 12.64
N ILE A 76 -1.23 8.38 12.27
CA ILE A 76 -0.72 8.67 10.91
C ILE A 76 0.54 7.84 10.53
N ASN A 77 0.53 7.23 9.33
CA ASN A 77 1.65 6.51 8.70
C ASN A 77 2.12 5.26 9.47
N ALA A 78 1.24 4.65 10.25
CA ALA A 78 1.51 3.40 10.94
C ALA A 78 1.53 2.20 9.99
N ALA A 79 0.67 2.17 8.97
CA ALA A 79 0.53 1.06 8.03
C ALA A 79 1.84 0.78 7.28
N ASP A 80 2.51 1.82 6.77
CA ASP A 80 3.80 1.71 6.08
C ASP A 80 4.89 1.08 6.98
N LEU A 81 4.95 1.50 8.25
CA LEU A 81 5.92 0.97 9.22
C LEU A 81 5.64 -0.50 9.54
N ILE A 82 4.36 -0.85 9.70
CA ILE A 82 3.94 -2.23 9.95
C ILE A 82 4.29 -3.10 8.75
N GLN A 83 3.93 -2.68 7.53
CA GLN A 83 4.23 -3.42 6.31
C GLN A 83 5.73 -3.63 6.13
N ALA A 84 6.53 -2.57 6.28
CA ALA A 84 7.98 -2.66 6.20
C ALA A 84 8.54 -3.63 7.27
N GLY A 85 8.00 -3.57 8.48
CA GLY A 85 8.36 -4.46 9.58
C GLY A 85 8.09 -5.93 9.26
N ILE A 86 6.86 -6.24 8.82
CA ILE A 86 6.42 -7.58 8.43
C ILE A 86 7.29 -8.12 7.28
N LYS A 87 7.53 -7.33 6.24
CA LYS A 87 8.34 -7.73 5.09
C LYS A 87 9.79 -8.03 5.47
N LEU A 88 10.37 -7.28 6.40
CA LEU A 88 11.78 -7.45 6.82
C LEU A 88 12.00 -8.66 7.72
N GLN A 89 11.01 -9.02 8.54
CA GLN A 89 11.16 -10.11 9.50
C GLN A 89 10.71 -11.48 8.98
N SER A 90 9.88 -11.51 7.94
CA SER A 90 9.29 -12.74 7.44
C SER A 90 10.32 -13.66 6.81
N GLN A 91 10.39 -14.91 7.27
CA GLN A 91 11.29 -15.94 6.71
C GLN A 91 10.64 -16.76 5.58
N GLY A 92 9.35 -16.53 5.32
CA GLY A 92 8.56 -17.20 4.30
C GLY A 92 7.12 -16.68 4.28
N ALA A 93 6.31 -17.17 3.34
CA ALA A 93 4.93 -16.75 3.17
C ALA A 93 4.07 -17.04 4.41
N GLU A 94 4.16 -18.25 4.99
CA GLU A 94 3.35 -18.64 6.16
C GLU A 94 3.60 -17.75 7.39
N ASP A 95 4.86 -17.38 7.64
CA ASP A 95 5.23 -16.48 8.73
C ASP A 95 4.67 -15.07 8.48
N GLN A 96 4.72 -14.62 7.23
CA GLN A 96 4.17 -13.33 6.83
C GLN A 96 2.64 -13.27 6.94
N ASP A 97 1.94 -14.34 6.52
CA ASP A 97 0.49 -14.50 6.67
C ASP A 97 0.09 -14.37 8.15
N LEU A 98 0.77 -15.11 9.03
CA LEU A 98 0.51 -15.12 10.46
C LEU A 98 0.75 -13.74 11.09
N GLN A 99 1.78 -13.03 10.66
CA GLN A 99 2.09 -11.69 11.14
C GLN A 99 1.04 -10.65 10.73
N TRP A 100 0.53 -10.73 9.50
CA TRP A 100 -0.59 -9.89 9.05
C TRP A 100 -1.83 -10.14 9.90
N GLN A 101 -2.24 -11.40 10.03
CA GLN A 101 -3.42 -11.78 10.81
C GLN A 101 -3.31 -11.32 12.27
N ASN A 102 -2.18 -11.58 12.92
CA ASN A 102 -1.94 -11.18 14.31
C ASN A 102 -1.95 -9.66 14.48
N THR A 103 -1.34 -8.92 13.55
CA THR A 103 -1.27 -7.46 13.62
C THR A 103 -2.64 -6.82 13.42
N ILE A 104 -3.40 -7.28 12.45
CA ILE A 104 -4.76 -6.82 12.19
C ILE A 104 -5.65 -7.11 13.39
N ALA A 105 -5.62 -8.35 13.90
CA ALA A 105 -6.40 -8.74 15.09
C ALA A 105 -6.05 -7.91 16.33
N GLU A 106 -4.76 -7.64 16.56
CA GLU A 106 -4.30 -6.81 17.68
C GLU A 106 -4.78 -5.36 17.57
N LEU A 107 -4.71 -4.77 16.38
CA LEU A 107 -4.99 -3.36 16.16
C LEU A 107 -6.48 -3.06 15.98
N LYS A 108 -7.29 -4.04 15.58
CA LYS A 108 -8.74 -3.90 15.38
C LYS A 108 -9.47 -3.26 16.56
N ARG A 109 -9.09 -3.57 17.80
CA ARG A 109 -9.72 -3.02 19.02
C ARG A 109 -9.49 -1.53 19.23
N TYR A 110 -8.53 -0.95 18.52
CA TYR A 110 -8.23 0.49 18.55
C TYR A 110 -8.84 1.22 17.36
N ALA A 111 -9.37 0.49 16.37
CA ALA A 111 -9.89 1.07 15.15
C ALA A 111 -11.35 1.54 15.29
N ILE A 112 -11.69 2.63 14.60
CA ILE A 112 -13.04 3.23 14.63
C ILE A 112 -13.74 3.02 13.29
N THR A 113 -14.80 2.20 13.27
CA THR A 113 -15.59 1.96 12.05
C THR A 113 -16.10 3.28 11.44
N GLY A 114 -15.98 3.41 10.11
CA GLY A 114 -16.39 4.57 9.33
C GLY A 114 -15.48 5.81 9.42
N HIS A 115 -14.49 5.83 10.31
CA HIS A 115 -13.67 7.01 10.58
C HIS A 115 -12.17 6.69 10.70
N ASP A 116 -11.73 5.55 10.17
CA ASP A 116 -10.37 5.05 10.37
C ASP A 116 -9.68 4.68 9.04
N ALA A 117 -9.28 5.71 8.30
CA ALA A 117 -8.49 5.61 7.08
C ALA A 117 -7.16 4.87 7.25
N GLU A 118 -6.46 5.00 8.38
CA GLU A 118 -5.19 4.30 8.59
C GLU A 118 -5.40 2.79 8.77
N TYR A 119 -6.42 2.39 9.52
CA TYR A 119 -6.76 0.97 9.66
C TYR A 119 -7.25 0.39 8.33
N ALA A 120 -8.03 1.16 7.57
CA ALA A 120 -8.38 0.80 6.20
C ALA A 120 -7.13 0.64 5.32
N GLU A 121 -6.12 1.49 5.48
CA GLU A 121 -4.86 1.36 4.74
C GLU A 121 -4.07 0.13 5.16
N LEU A 122 -4.02 -0.20 6.45
CA LEU A 122 -3.42 -1.45 6.93
C LEU A 122 -4.11 -2.68 6.32
N LEU A 123 -5.44 -2.66 6.22
CA LEU A 123 -6.22 -3.71 5.57
C LEU A 123 -5.96 -3.74 4.06
N ASN A 124 -5.82 -2.59 3.40
CA ASN A 124 -5.44 -2.52 1.98
C ASN A 124 -4.07 -3.17 1.73
N GLU A 125 -3.08 -2.89 2.57
CA GLU A 125 -1.73 -3.48 2.43
C GLU A 125 -1.75 -5.00 2.64
N ALA A 126 -2.57 -5.49 3.57
CA ALA A 126 -2.81 -6.93 3.69
C ALA A 126 -3.52 -7.49 2.45
N GLY A 127 -4.55 -6.81 1.94
CA GLY A 127 -5.27 -7.20 0.72
C GLY A 127 -4.34 -7.35 -0.48
N PHE A 128 -3.49 -6.35 -0.75
CA PHE A 128 -2.49 -6.40 -1.82
C PHE A 128 -1.45 -7.50 -1.61
N TYR A 129 -1.08 -7.79 -0.36
CA TYR A 129 -0.19 -8.91 -0.07
C TYR A 129 -0.83 -10.26 -0.43
N PHE A 130 -2.08 -10.51 0.00
CA PHE A 130 -2.78 -11.75 -0.31
C PHE A 130 -3.08 -11.89 -1.81
N GLU A 131 -3.40 -10.80 -2.48
CA GLU A 131 -3.59 -10.78 -3.94
C GLU A 131 -2.29 -11.12 -4.67
N ARG A 132 -1.22 -10.39 -4.41
CA ARG A 132 -0.03 -10.39 -5.29
C ARG A 132 1.03 -11.41 -4.90
N SER A 133 1.13 -11.73 -3.61
CA SER A 133 2.18 -12.61 -3.08
C SER A 133 1.66 -14.01 -2.84
N VAL A 134 0.43 -14.14 -2.32
CA VAL A 134 -0.19 -15.43 -1.99
C VAL A 134 -1.09 -15.93 -3.12
N ASN A 135 -1.56 -15.02 -3.99
CA ASN A 135 -2.58 -15.31 -5.02
C ASN A 135 -3.89 -15.84 -4.42
N ASN A 136 -4.24 -15.39 -3.21
CA ASN A 136 -5.49 -15.70 -2.54
C ASN A 136 -6.48 -14.54 -2.71
N LEU A 137 -7.16 -14.54 -3.86
CA LEU A 137 -8.06 -13.47 -4.27
C LEU A 137 -9.30 -13.33 -3.37
N VAL A 138 -9.78 -14.44 -2.80
CA VAL A 138 -10.92 -14.43 -1.88
C VAL A 138 -10.56 -13.68 -0.61
N GLU A 139 -9.41 -13.99 -0.03
CA GLU A 139 -8.96 -13.33 1.19
C GLU A 139 -8.57 -11.87 0.94
N ALA A 140 -7.93 -11.58 -0.19
CA ALA A 140 -7.66 -10.20 -0.62
C ALA A 140 -8.94 -9.37 -0.73
N LYS A 141 -9.97 -9.91 -1.40
CA LYS A 141 -11.29 -9.28 -1.52
C LYS A 141 -11.95 -9.08 -0.15
N ASN A 142 -11.79 -10.01 0.78
CA ASN A 142 -12.29 -9.87 2.16
C ASN A 142 -11.63 -8.68 2.88
N TYR A 143 -10.30 -8.55 2.77
CA TYR A 143 -9.57 -7.43 3.35
C TYR A 143 -9.98 -6.09 2.75
N PHE A 144 -10.11 -5.97 1.42
CA PHE A 144 -10.56 -4.73 0.80
C PHE A 144 -12.00 -4.37 1.18
N ASN A 145 -12.90 -5.35 1.28
CA ASN A 145 -14.26 -5.13 1.79
C ASN A 145 -14.27 -4.71 3.26
N GLU A 146 -13.39 -5.30 4.08
CA GLU A 146 -13.24 -4.86 5.47
C GLU A 146 -12.69 -3.44 5.54
N ALA A 147 -11.74 -3.05 4.67
CA ALA A 147 -11.21 -1.70 4.60
C ALA A 147 -12.31 -0.67 4.34
N LEU A 148 -13.27 -0.97 3.44
CA LEU A 148 -14.42 -0.10 3.17
C LEU A 148 -15.35 0.13 4.38
N LYS A 149 -15.31 -0.74 5.40
CA LYS A 149 -16.05 -0.52 6.65
C LYS A 149 -15.43 0.59 7.49
N TYR A 150 -14.13 0.81 7.36
CA TYR A 150 -13.38 1.82 8.13
C TYR A 150 -13.16 3.10 7.32
N ASP A 151 -13.01 2.99 6.01
CA ASP A 151 -13.00 4.12 5.06
C ASP A 151 -13.79 3.78 3.80
N ALA A 152 -15.04 4.24 3.74
CA ALA A 152 -15.93 4.02 2.61
C ALA A 152 -15.49 4.73 1.32
N GLN A 153 -14.52 5.66 1.39
CA GLN A 153 -13.97 6.38 0.24
C GLN A 153 -12.54 5.91 -0.11
N SER A 154 -12.10 4.77 0.42
CA SER A 154 -10.79 4.19 0.16
C SER A 154 -10.64 3.81 -1.32
N LYS A 155 -10.01 4.70 -2.09
CA LYS A 155 -9.75 4.49 -3.52
C LYS A 155 -8.89 3.26 -3.78
N ARG A 156 -7.97 2.97 -2.86
CA ARG A 156 -7.10 1.78 -2.91
C ARG A 156 -7.91 0.49 -2.72
N ALA A 157 -8.87 0.47 -1.79
CA ALA A 157 -9.77 -0.67 -1.63
C ALA A 157 -10.61 -0.90 -2.89
N TYR A 158 -11.19 0.15 -3.48
CA TYR A 158 -11.95 0.03 -4.73
C TYR A 158 -11.09 -0.45 -5.91
N MET A 159 -9.82 -0.06 -5.96
CA MET A 159 -8.87 -0.59 -6.95
C MET A 159 -8.66 -2.09 -6.74
N GLY A 160 -8.30 -2.51 -5.53
CA GLY A 160 -8.10 -3.91 -5.20
C GLY A 160 -9.35 -4.77 -5.41
N LEU A 161 -10.54 -4.25 -5.09
CA LEU A 161 -11.81 -4.92 -5.37
C LEU A 161 -12.06 -5.08 -6.86
N THR A 162 -11.81 -4.05 -7.67
CA THR A 162 -11.91 -4.14 -9.13
C THR A 162 -10.98 -5.22 -9.66
N GLU A 163 -9.70 -5.20 -9.28
CA GLU A 163 -8.68 -6.15 -9.72
C GLU A 163 -9.03 -7.60 -9.31
N CYS A 164 -9.37 -7.81 -8.03
CA CYS A 164 -9.78 -9.12 -7.51
C CYS A 164 -11.06 -9.65 -8.18
N SER A 165 -12.08 -8.81 -8.35
CA SER A 165 -13.33 -9.21 -8.99
C SER A 165 -13.14 -9.58 -10.47
N LEU A 166 -12.28 -8.89 -11.21
CA LEU A 166 -11.94 -9.28 -12.58
C LEU A 166 -11.27 -10.65 -12.62
N GLN A 167 -10.29 -10.89 -11.75
CA GLN A 167 -9.57 -12.17 -11.70
C GLN A 167 -10.45 -13.34 -11.21
N LEU A 168 -11.48 -13.04 -10.42
CA LEU A 168 -12.50 -14.01 -9.97
C LEU A 168 -13.66 -14.19 -10.96
N GLU A 169 -13.58 -13.60 -12.16
CA GLU A 169 -14.63 -13.62 -13.19
C GLU A 169 -15.97 -13.02 -12.73
N GLN A 170 -15.93 -12.12 -11.74
CA GLN A 170 -17.08 -11.38 -11.20
C GLN A 170 -17.21 -10.03 -11.89
N SER A 171 -17.44 -10.05 -13.20
CA SER A 171 -17.37 -8.86 -14.07
C SER A 171 -18.37 -7.77 -13.70
N GLU A 172 -19.59 -8.12 -13.26
CA GLU A 172 -20.61 -7.14 -12.86
C GLU A 172 -20.15 -6.32 -11.64
N GLU A 173 -19.62 -6.98 -10.61
CA GLU A 173 -19.08 -6.32 -9.42
C GLU A 173 -17.86 -5.45 -9.78
N ALA A 174 -16.95 -5.97 -10.60
CA ALA A 174 -15.78 -5.21 -11.06
C ALA A 174 -16.21 -3.93 -11.80
N TYR A 175 -17.25 -4.01 -12.63
CA TYR A 175 -17.80 -2.86 -13.31
C TYR A 175 -18.39 -1.83 -12.33
N ASP A 176 -19.13 -2.28 -11.31
CA ASP A 176 -19.64 -1.41 -10.26
C ASP A 176 -18.54 -0.68 -9.46
N TYR A 177 -17.49 -1.40 -9.05
CA TYR A 177 -16.36 -0.79 -8.37
C TYR A 177 -15.59 0.19 -9.27
N SER A 178 -15.37 -0.17 -10.53
CA SER A 178 -14.65 0.69 -11.48
C SER A 178 -15.38 2.00 -11.80
N LYS A 179 -16.73 2.04 -11.71
CA LYS A 179 -17.50 3.29 -11.85
C LYS A 179 -17.11 4.30 -10.77
N LYS A 180 -16.86 3.85 -9.53
CA LYS A 180 -16.36 4.71 -8.45
C LYS A 180 -14.96 5.24 -8.71
N LEU A 181 -14.08 4.40 -9.28
CA LEU A 181 -12.74 4.85 -9.69
C LEU A 181 -12.81 5.94 -10.76
N LEU A 182 -13.73 5.81 -11.73
CA LEU A 182 -13.97 6.82 -12.75
C LEU A 182 -14.55 8.12 -12.18
N GLU A 183 -15.54 8.04 -11.28
CA GLU A 183 -16.08 9.20 -10.56
C GLU A 183 -14.97 10.00 -9.85
N TRP A 184 -14.05 9.29 -9.18
CA TRP A 184 -12.92 9.90 -8.48
C TRP A 184 -11.70 10.21 -9.35
N ARG A 185 -11.74 9.82 -10.63
CA ARG A 185 -10.64 9.94 -11.60
C ARG A 185 -9.34 9.31 -11.10
N PHE A 186 -9.44 8.18 -10.41
CA PHE A 186 -8.32 7.50 -9.78
C PHE A 186 -7.86 6.27 -10.58
N PRO A 187 -6.55 6.05 -10.79
CA PRO A 187 -5.43 6.90 -10.36
C PRO A 187 -5.29 8.19 -11.17
N THR A 188 -5.68 8.13 -12.44
CA THR A 188 -5.83 9.28 -13.34
C THR A 188 -7.11 9.13 -14.15
N LEU A 189 -7.63 10.21 -14.74
CA LEU A 189 -8.82 10.13 -15.60
C LEU A 189 -8.63 9.10 -16.72
N GLU A 190 -7.50 9.14 -17.42
CA GLU A 190 -7.14 8.20 -18.48
C GLU A 190 -7.18 6.74 -17.99
N LYS A 191 -6.46 6.43 -16.91
CA LYS A 191 -6.41 5.07 -16.36
C LYS A 191 -7.78 4.61 -15.89
N SER A 192 -8.54 5.48 -15.21
CA SER A 192 -9.88 5.15 -14.72
C SER A 192 -10.87 4.88 -15.86
N LEU A 193 -10.80 5.63 -16.97
CA LEU A 193 -11.59 5.38 -18.17
C LEU A 193 -11.24 4.03 -18.79
N ARG A 194 -9.94 3.71 -18.87
CA ARG A 194 -9.46 2.45 -19.44
C ARG A 194 -9.90 1.25 -18.60
N ILE A 195 -9.73 1.32 -17.27
CA ILE A 195 -10.17 0.28 -16.32
C ILE A 195 -11.68 0.09 -16.42
N ASN A 196 -12.45 1.18 -16.38
CA ASN A 196 -13.91 1.11 -16.44
C ASN A 196 -14.41 0.56 -17.80
N LEU A 197 -13.75 0.91 -18.90
CA LEU A 197 -14.01 0.35 -20.23
C LEU A 197 -13.74 -1.15 -20.27
N GLN A 198 -12.60 -1.61 -19.75
CA GLN A 198 -12.30 -3.04 -19.67
C GLN A 198 -13.38 -3.78 -18.87
N CYS A 199 -13.72 -3.27 -17.69
CA CYS A 199 -14.76 -3.88 -16.86
C CYS A 199 -16.13 -3.89 -17.55
N ALA A 200 -16.50 -2.82 -18.27
CA ALA A 200 -17.74 -2.75 -19.04
C ALA A 200 -17.79 -3.82 -20.13
N LEU A 201 -16.70 -4.02 -20.87
CA LEU A 201 -16.60 -5.07 -21.89
C LEU A 201 -16.70 -6.47 -21.28
N ASP A 202 -16.06 -6.69 -20.13
CA ASP A 202 -16.09 -7.96 -19.40
C ASP A 202 -17.49 -8.27 -18.84
N ALA A 203 -18.21 -7.23 -18.39
CA ALA A 203 -19.59 -7.30 -17.92
C ALA A 203 -20.63 -7.31 -19.05
N LYS A 204 -20.19 -7.19 -20.31
CA LYS A 204 -21.05 -7.08 -21.51
C LYS A 204 -21.93 -5.84 -21.57
N GLU A 205 -21.56 -4.78 -20.87
CA GLU A 205 -22.20 -3.46 -20.89
C GLU A 205 -21.73 -2.64 -22.10
N TYR A 206 -22.08 -3.10 -23.30
CA TYR A 206 -21.53 -2.58 -24.55
C TYR A 206 -21.95 -1.14 -24.89
N THR A 207 -23.12 -0.72 -24.43
CA THR A 207 -23.61 0.67 -24.58
C THR A 207 -22.72 1.64 -23.80
N ASP A 208 -22.36 1.24 -22.59
CA ASP A 208 -21.55 2.05 -21.69
C ASP A 208 -20.09 2.02 -22.15
N ALA A 209 -19.62 0.85 -22.59
CA ALA A 209 -18.30 0.71 -23.24
C ALA A 209 -18.14 1.66 -24.43
N LEU A 210 -19.15 1.79 -25.30
CA LEU A 210 -19.10 2.73 -26.43
C LEU A 210 -19.02 4.20 -25.98
N THR A 211 -19.77 4.56 -24.95
CA THR A 211 -19.72 5.92 -24.36
C THR A 211 -18.36 6.20 -23.75
N LEU A 212 -17.75 5.20 -23.11
CA LEU A 212 -16.42 5.28 -22.53
C LEU A 212 -15.33 5.39 -23.60
N THR A 213 -15.41 4.64 -24.72
CA THR A 213 -14.44 4.78 -25.81
C THR A 213 -14.48 6.19 -26.41
N GLN A 214 -15.66 6.75 -26.62
CA GLN A 214 -15.82 8.13 -27.12
C GLN A 214 -15.23 9.14 -26.14
N SER A 215 -15.46 8.96 -24.85
CA SER A 215 -14.92 9.82 -23.80
C SER A 215 -13.39 9.73 -23.71
N TYR A 216 -12.84 8.52 -23.83
CA TYR A 216 -11.39 8.28 -23.86
C TYR A 216 -10.74 8.89 -25.10
N LEU A 217 -11.32 8.71 -26.30
CA LEU A 217 -10.77 9.24 -27.55
C LEU A 217 -10.86 10.77 -27.65
N LYS A 218 -11.73 11.44 -26.88
CA LYS A 218 -11.68 12.90 -26.72
C LYS A 218 -10.41 13.34 -25.97
N LEU A 219 -9.92 12.53 -25.03
CA LEU A 219 -8.70 12.80 -24.28
C LEU A 219 -7.45 12.40 -25.08
N ILE A 220 -7.49 11.23 -25.72
CA ILE A 220 -6.37 10.68 -26.49
C ILE A 220 -6.87 10.25 -27.88
N PRO A 221 -7.00 11.20 -28.83
CA PRO A 221 -7.54 10.89 -30.16
C PRO A 221 -6.69 9.93 -30.97
N GLN A 222 -5.41 9.78 -30.65
CA GLN A 222 -4.45 9.00 -31.43
C GLN A 222 -4.42 7.51 -31.04
N ASP A 223 -5.15 7.11 -29.99
CA ASP A 223 -5.12 5.74 -29.49
C ASP A 223 -5.80 4.78 -30.48
N THR A 224 -4.99 4.06 -31.24
CA THR A 224 -5.47 3.11 -32.27
C THR A 224 -6.17 1.91 -31.66
N PHE A 225 -5.76 1.48 -30.47
CA PHE A 225 -6.35 0.33 -29.78
C PHE A 225 -7.80 0.63 -29.40
N ILE A 226 -8.05 1.78 -28.76
CA ILE A 226 -9.41 2.19 -28.38
C ILE A 226 -10.26 2.52 -29.60
N ARG A 227 -9.70 3.08 -30.68
CA ARG A 227 -10.42 3.28 -31.96
C ARG A 227 -10.90 1.96 -32.58
N ILE A 228 -10.11 0.89 -32.49
CA ILE A 228 -10.52 -0.43 -33.00
C ILE A 228 -11.71 -0.95 -32.17
N ILE A 229 -11.66 -0.80 -30.85
CA ILE A 229 -12.76 -1.20 -29.95
C ILE A 229 -14.03 -0.41 -30.28
N GLU A 230 -13.94 0.92 -30.38
CA GLU A 230 -15.06 1.79 -30.74
C GLU A 230 -15.71 1.37 -32.07
N ARG A 231 -14.89 1.19 -33.13
CA ARG A 231 -15.36 0.77 -34.45
C ARG A 231 -16.13 -0.55 -34.37
N ARG A 232 -15.58 -1.54 -33.65
CA ARG A 232 -16.20 -2.87 -33.52
C ARG A 232 -17.49 -2.81 -32.71
N LEU A 233 -17.57 -1.95 -31.70
CA LEU A 233 -18.81 -1.68 -30.95
C LEU A 233 -19.89 -1.06 -31.86
N ILE A 234 -19.54 -0.06 -32.68
CA ILE A 234 -20.47 0.61 -33.61
C ILE A 234 -21.03 -0.36 -34.66
N HIS A 235 -20.18 -1.21 -35.23
CA HIS A 235 -20.59 -2.13 -36.30
C HIS A 235 -21.07 -3.50 -35.78
N HIS A 236 -21.14 -3.69 -34.46
CA HIS A 236 -21.48 -4.97 -33.81
C HIS A 236 -20.59 -6.15 -34.28
N GLU A 237 -19.32 -5.88 -34.60
CA GLU A 237 -18.39 -6.86 -35.17
C GLU A 237 -17.65 -7.64 -34.08
N SER A 238 -18.11 -8.86 -33.80
CA SER A 238 -17.49 -9.82 -32.87
C SER A 238 -17.25 -9.18 -31.48
N VAL A 239 -18.28 -8.52 -30.97
CA VAL A 239 -18.26 -7.74 -29.72
C VAL A 239 -17.85 -8.60 -28.51
N ASP A 240 -18.25 -9.87 -28.47
CA ASP A 240 -17.87 -10.82 -27.40
C ASP A 240 -16.35 -11.06 -27.31
N SER A 241 -15.60 -10.83 -28.39
CA SER A 241 -14.15 -11.02 -28.41
C SER A 241 -13.37 -9.81 -27.88
N LEU A 242 -14.03 -8.66 -27.67
CA LEU A 242 -13.37 -7.41 -27.29
C LEU A 242 -12.73 -7.47 -25.91
N LYS A 243 -13.32 -8.21 -24.97
CA LYS A 243 -12.75 -8.42 -23.63
C LYS A 243 -11.33 -8.99 -23.66
N PHE A 244 -11.06 -9.87 -24.60
CA PHE A 244 -9.74 -10.50 -24.72
C PHE A 244 -8.66 -9.57 -25.28
N MET A 245 -9.03 -8.42 -25.85
CA MET A 245 -8.07 -7.47 -26.42
C MET A 245 -7.20 -6.80 -25.34
N PHE A 246 -7.74 -6.62 -24.13
CA PHE A 246 -7.00 -6.07 -23.00
C PHE A 246 -5.96 -7.05 -22.45
N ALA A 247 -6.26 -8.36 -22.47
CA ALA A 247 -5.31 -9.40 -22.05
C ALA A 247 -4.11 -9.55 -23.01
N GLN A 248 -4.27 -9.19 -24.29
CA GLN A 248 -3.23 -9.35 -25.32
C GLN A 248 -2.28 -8.15 -25.41
N THR A 249 -2.57 -7.05 -24.72
CA THR A 249 -1.78 -5.83 -24.77
C THR A 249 -1.16 -5.58 -23.39
N PRO A 250 -0.02 -6.22 -23.05
CA PRO A 250 0.64 -5.94 -21.79
C PRO A 250 1.01 -4.45 -21.76
N GLU A 251 0.59 -3.76 -20.70
CA GLU A 251 1.01 -2.37 -20.47
C GLU A 251 2.54 -2.32 -20.48
N LYS A 252 3.11 -1.41 -21.28
CA LYS A 252 4.48 -0.98 -21.05
C LYS A 252 4.45 -0.16 -19.76
N ASN A 253 4.71 -0.83 -18.63
CA ASN A 253 4.93 -0.20 -17.33
C ASN A 253 6.03 0.87 -17.41
#